data_AF-A0A926H8F3-F1
#
_entry.id   AF-A0A926H8F3-F1
#
_cell.length_a   1.000
_cell.length_b   1.000
_cell.length_c   1.000
_cell.angle_alpha   90.00
_cell.angle_beta   90.00
_cell.angle_gamma   90.00
#
_symmetry.space_group_name_H-M   'P 1'
#
loop_
_entity.id
_entity.type
_entity.pdbx_description
1 polymer ?
#
loop_
_entity_poly.entity_id
_entity_poly.type
_entity_poly.pdbx_seq_one_letter_code
_entity_poly.pdbx_strand_id
1 'polypeptide(L)'
;MNQTFSLARFAQLNRWFWATNGRTYTLGMLALLSITVFLLARVLIINGYDANITQNNVVGFNLLSLTAISLLSCHIVSVLHDQNSALLYLMLPASRTEKFTLTIVYFIAFIISYTLFFQIAETLILRIANSRLPASGNLYRPQIIQLNERVSDMARVAYGLLMIAVVGLLSSFYFRQGVLIKNTVLIFCLIPGSTIVYGYLIGAFFPGLETHTSNLFGGMYVHPKGEYANA
;
A
#
# COMPACT_ATOMS: atom_id res chain seq x y z
N MET A 1 0.54 39.81 6.10
CA MET A 1 1.43 38.62 6.17
C MET A 1 1.38 37.90 4.84
N ASN A 2 2.49 37.85 4.10
CA ASN A 2 2.53 37.20 2.79
C ASN A 2 2.32 35.68 2.95
N GLN A 3 1.11 35.23 2.65
CA GLN A 3 0.71 33.82 2.54
C GLN A 3 1.26 33.15 1.27
N THR A 4 2.18 33.79 0.56
CA THR A 4 2.81 33.23 -0.64
C THR A 4 3.72 32.08 -0.25
N PHE A 5 3.68 31.00 -1.02
CA PHE A 5 4.56 29.86 -0.84
C PHE A 5 6.02 30.28 -1.04
N SER A 6 6.90 29.87 -0.13
CA SER A 6 8.34 30.14 -0.20
C SER A 6 9.13 28.84 -0.09
N LEU A 7 9.93 28.54 -1.12
CA LEU A 7 10.77 27.35 -1.16
C LEU A 7 11.79 27.32 0.01
N ALA A 8 12.32 28.47 0.40
CA ALA A 8 13.28 28.58 1.50
C ALA A 8 12.67 28.16 2.85
N ARG A 9 11.44 28.63 3.15
CA ARG A 9 10.70 28.24 4.36
C ARG A 9 10.30 26.77 4.31
N PHE A 10 9.87 26.29 3.13
CA PHE A 10 9.55 24.88 2.93
C PHE A 10 10.77 23.96 3.17
N ALA A 11 11.95 24.34 2.68
CA ALA A 11 13.18 23.57 2.90
C ALA A 11 13.59 23.53 4.39
N GLN A 12 13.46 24.66 5.09
CA GLN A 12 13.70 24.73 6.54
C GLN A 12 12.70 23.85 7.32
N LEU A 13 11.42 23.92 6.95
CA LEU A 13 10.37 23.08 7.53
C LEU A 13 10.66 21.59 7.30
N ASN A 14 11.09 21.22 6.10
CA ASN A 14 11.47 19.85 5.77
C ASN A 14 12.67 19.38 6.61
N ARG A 15 13.73 20.20 6.72
CA ARG A 15 14.90 19.88 7.54
C ARG A 15 14.54 19.70 9.01
N TRP A 16 13.68 20.57 9.55
CA TRP A 16 13.18 20.45 10.91
C TRP A 16 12.39 19.15 11.10
N PHE A 17 11.44 18.87 10.20
CA PHE A 17 10.61 17.67 10.29
C PHE A 17 11.44 16.37 10.20
N TRP A 18 12.44 16.34 9.31
CA TRP A 18 13.37 15.23 9.20
C TRP A 18 14.25 15.08 10.45
N ALA A 19 14.73 16.18 11.03
CA ALA A 19 15.53 16.12 12.26
C ALA A 19 14.73 15.55 13.44
N THR A 20 13.43 15.86 13.52
CA THR A 20 12.56 15.36 14.61
C THR A 20 12.13 13.91 14.40
N ASN A 21 11.72 13.55 13.17
CA ASN A 21 11.04 12.26 12.92
C ASN A 21 11.84 11.28 12.05
N GLY A 22 12.98 11.70 11.50
CA GLY A 22 13.75 10.91 10.53
C GLY A 22 14.17 9.55 11.07
N ARG A 23 14.60 9.48 12.34
CA ARG A 23 14.96 8.20 12.98
C ARG A 23 13.76 7.25 13.10
N THR A 24 12.60 7.76 13.45
CA THR A 24 11.38 6.95 13.57
C THR A 24 10.95 6.43 12.20
N TYR A 25 11.03 7.26 11.16
CA TYR A 25 10.71 6.84 9.80
C TYR A 25 11.69 5.81 9.24
N THR A 26 13.00 5.97 9.48
CA THR A 26 13.99 4.98 9.01
C THR A 26 13.83 3.65 9.72
N LEU A 27 13.59 3.65 11.04
CA LEU A 27 13.29 2.42 11.80
C LEU A 27 11.97 1.78 11.34
N GLY A 28 10.94 2.58 11.11
CA GLY A 28 9.65 2.11 10.58
C GLY A 28 9.81 1.46 9.20
N MET A 29 10.56 2.09 8.30
CA MET A 29 10.88 1.53 6.97
C MET A 29 11.68 0.24 7.07
N LEU A 30 12.65 0.17 7.98
CA LEU A 30 13.45 -1.04 8.18
C LEU A 30 12.60 -2.20 8.71
N ALA A 31 11.72 -1.93 9.68
CA ALA A 31 10.76 -2.94 10.17
C ALA A 31 9.82 -3.42 9.04
N LEU A 32 9.33 -2.49 8.22
CA LEU A 32 8.46 -2.82 7.09
C LEU A 32 9.18 -3.67 6.04
N LEU A 33 10.46 -3.37 5.79
CA LEU A 33 11.31 -4.14 4.90
C LEU A 33 11.51 -5.56 5.43
N SER A 34 11.79 -5.73 6.72
CA SER A 34 11.92 -7.06 7.34
C SER A 34 10.64 -7.89 7.19
N ILE A 35 9.48 -7.29 7.44
CA ILE A 35 8.18 -7.97 7.27
C ILE A 35 7.94 -8.32 5.80
N THR A 36 8.29 -7.41 4.88
CA THR A 36 8.14 -7.63 3.43
C THR A 36 9.00 -8.81 2.97
N VAL A 37 10.27 -8.86 3.37
CA VAL A 37 11.18 -9.97 3.05
C VAL A 37 10.65 -11.28 3.64
N PHE A 38 10.16 -11.27 4.88
CA PHE A 38 9.58 -12.45 5.51
C PHE A 38 8.36 -12.98 4.74
N LEU A 39 7.45 -12.08 4.33
CA LEU A 39 6.26 -12.45 3.55
C LEU A 39 6.64 -13.06 2.20
N LEU A 40 7.64 -12.49 1.52
CA LEU A 40 8.11 -12.97 0.22
C LEU A 40 8.92 -14.27 0.33
N ALA A 41 9.62 -14.49 1.45
CA ALA A 41 10.47 -15.67 1.67
C ALA A 41 9.69 -17.00 1.63
N ARG A 42 8.36 -16.99 1.79
CA ARG A 42 7.51 -18.19 1.64
C ARG A 42 7.71 -18.92 0.31
N VAL A 43 8.06 -18.17 -0.75
CA VAL A 43 8.31 -18.72 -2.09
C VAL A 43 9.53 -19.66 -2.09
N LEU A 44 10.50 -19.42 -1.22
CA LEU A 44 11.72 -20.22 -1.12
C LEU A 44 11.51 -21.59 -0.47
N ILE A 45 10.36 -21.79 0.19
CA ILE A 45 10.00 -23.04 0.88
C ILE A 45 9.26 -23.99 -0.07
N ILE A 46 8.65 -23.47 -1.13
CA ILE A 46 7.82 -24.25 -2.06
C ILE A 46 8.73 -25.00 -3.04
N ASN A 47 8.62 -26.33 -3.05
CA ASN A 47 9.35 -27.22 -3.96
C ASN A 47 8.56 -27.38 -5.28
N GLY A 48 8.39 -26.29 -6.04
CA GLY A 48 7.67 -26.34 -7.31
C GLY A 48 7.20 -24.97 -7.79
N TYR A 49 6.66 -24.95 -9.01
CA TYR A 49 5.99 -23.77 -9.56
C TYR A 49 4.55 -23.69 -9.04
N ASP A 50 4.17 -22.57 -8.45
CA ASP A 50 2.79 -22.25 -8.06
C ASP A 50 2.35 -20.93 -8.71
N ALA A 51 1.38 -21.01 -9.61
CA ALA A 51 0.85 -19.87 -10.35
C ALA A 51 0.31 -18.77 -9.41
N ASN A 52 -0.14 -19.12 -8.21
CA ASN A 52 -0.75 -18.18 -7.26
C ASN A 52 0.27 -17.34 -6.50
N ILE A 53 1.57 -17.67 -6.53
CA ILE A 53 2.59 -16.95 -5.76
C ILE A 53 2.61 -15.46 -6.09
N THR A 54 2.58 -15.15 -7.38
CA THR A 54 2.66 -13.77 -7.86
C THR A 54 1.42 -12.96 -7.44
N GLN A 55 0.23 -13.53 -7.59
CA GLN A 55 -1.01 -12.94 -7.11
C GLN A 55 -1.01 -12.75 -5.59
N ASN A 56 -0.55 -13.75 -4.83
CA ASN A 56 -0.44 -13.67 -3.39
C ASN A 56 0.56 -12.60 -2.94
N ASN A 57 1.60 -12.32 -3.72
CA ASN A 57 2.56 -11.24 -3.44
C ASN A 57 1.91 -9.87 -3.64
N VAL A 58 1.10 -9.70 -4.69
CA VAL A 58 0.32 -8.46 -4.92
C VAL A 58 -0.68 -8.22 -3.77
N VAL A 59 -1.37 -9.27 -3.31
CA VAL A 59 -2.25 -9.17 -2.14
C VAL A 59 -1.45 -8.77 -0.89
N GLY A 60 -0.30 -9.40 -0.66
CA GLY A 60 0.60 -9.07 0.44
C GLY A 60 1.10 -7.62 0.37
N PHE A 61 1.48 -7.14 -0.82
CA PHE A 61 1.86 -5.76 -1.07
C PHE A 61 0.75 -4.78 -0.71
N ASN A 62 -0.49 -5.05 -1.15
CA ASN A 62 -1.62 -4.20 -0.85
C ASN A 62 -1.91 -4.16 0.65
N LEU A 63 -1.88 -5.31 1.34
CA LEU A 63 -2.13 -5.39 2.78
C LEU A 63 -1.03 -4.73 3.61
N LEU A 64 0.24 -4.86 3.22
CA LEU A 64 1.34 -4.16 3.89
C LEU A 64 1.30 -2.66 3.61
N SER A 65 1.11 -2.25 2.35
CA SER A 65 0.92 -0.85 1.95
C SER A 65 -0.17 -0.18 2.78
N LEU A 66 -1.27 -0.88 2.97
CA LEU A 66 -2.41 -0.46 3.76
C LEU A 66 -2.04 -0.10 5.21
N THR A 67 -1.42 -1.05 5.90
CA THR A 67 -1.02 -0.85 7.30
C THR A 67 0.02 0.27 7.40
N ALA A 68 0.98 0.31 6.48
CA ALA A 68 2.06 1.28 6.48
C ALA A 68 1.58 2.71 6.20
N ILE A 69 0.72 2.88 5.19
CA ILE A 69 0.10 4.18 4.85
C ILE A 69 -0.78 4.67 6.00
N SER A 70 -1.52 3.77 6.64
CA SER A 70 -2.36 4.13 7.79
C SER A 70 -1.52 4.60 8.97
N LEU A 71 -0.42 3.89 9.26
CA LEU A 71 0.54 4.27 10.30
C LEU A 71 1.18 5.62 10.01
N LEU A 72 1.64 5.83 8.78
CA LEU A 72 2.23 7.10 8.34
C LEU A 72 1.21 8.24 8.45
N SER A 73 -0.03 8.02 7.99
CA SER A 73 -1.12 9.01 8.10
C SER A 73 -1.35 9.39 9.55
N CYS A 74 -1.42 8.39 10.45
CA CYS A 74 -1.63 8.63 11.87
C CYS A 74 -0.49 9.43 12.47
N HIS A 75 0.75 9.08 12.16
CA HIS A 75 1.93 9.73 12.72
C HIS A 75 2.09 11.17 12.22
N ILE A 76 1.78 11.45 10.95
CA ILE A 76 1.88 12.82 10.43
C ILE A 76 0.82 13.72 11.08
N VAL A 77 -0.39 13.20 11.29
CA VAL A 77 -1.49 13.97 11.89
C VAL A 77 -1.40 14.01 13.43
N SER A 78 -0.74 13.05 14.08
CA SER A 78 -0.64 13.01 15.55
C SER A 78 0.07 14.23 16.13
N VAL A 79 0.96 14.87 15.36
CA VAL A 79 1.59 16.15 15.73
C VAL A 79 0.55 17.25 15.99
N LEU A 80 -0.59 17.21 15.28
CA LEU A 80 -1.70 18.15 15.46
C LEU A 80 -2.64 17.78 16.61
N HIS A 81 -2.58 16.54 17.10
CA HIS A 81 -3.47 16.06 18.16
C HIS A 81 -2.90 16.30 19.56
N ASP A 82 -1.58 16.27 19.72
CA ASP A 82 -0.93 16.63 20.98
C ASP A 82 -0.78 18.15 21.09
N GLN A 83 -1.30 18.75 22.17
CA GLN A 83 -1.35 20.19 22.35
C GLN A 83 0.05 20.83 22.35
N ASN A 84 1.03 20.17 22.97
CA ASN A 84 2.40 20.68 23.04
C ASN A 84 3.08 20.63 21.67
N SER A 85 2.97 19.49 21.00
CA SER A 85 3.49 19.29 19.64
C SER A 85 2.81 20.20 18.62
N ALA A 86 1.50 20.40 18.74
CA ALA A 86 0.71 21.25 17.86
C ALA A 86 1.08 22.71 18.03
N LEU A 87 1.30 23.19 19.25
CA LEU A 87 1.72 24.56 19.52
C LEU A 87 3.10 24.84 18.91
N LEU A 88 4.08 23.95 19.11
CA LEU A 88 5.39 24.04 18.46
C LEU A 88 5.28 24.01 16.93
N TYR A 89 4.44 23.14 16.39
CA TYR A 89 4.22 23.04 14.96
C TYR A 89 3.54 24.29 14.38
N LEU A 90 2.61 24.90 15.11
CA LEU A 90 1.94 26.13 14.71
C LEU A 90 2.86 27.35 14.78
N MET A 91 3.79 27.37 15.75
CA MET A 91 4.78 28.43 15.91
C MET A 91 5.85 28.47 14.81
N LEU A 92 6.06 27.37 14.08
CA LEU A 92 6.95 27.37 12.91
C LEU A 92 6.47 28.40 11.88
N PRO A 93 7.35 29.30 11.41
CA PRO A 93 7.03 30.38 10.48
C PRO A 93 6.86 29.83 9.05
N ALA A 94 5.89 28.94 8.85
CA ALA A 94 5.54 28.33 7.58
C ALA A 94 4.03 28.52 7.33
N SER A 95 3.66 28.69 6.06
CA SER A 95 2.26 28.85 5.67
C SER A 95 1.49 27.54 5.88
N ARG A 96 0.14 27.63 5.95
CA ARG A 96 -0.73 26.44 6.00
C ARG A 96 -0.53 25.54 4.78
N THR A 97 -0.31 26.15 3.60
CA THR A 97 -0.06 25.42 2.36
C THR A 97 1.28 24.70 2.39
N GLU A 98 2.36 25.33 2.86
CA GLU A 98 3.67 24.69 3.01
C GLU A 98 3.61 23.47 3.94
N LYS A 99 2.88 23.58 5.06
CA LYS A 99 2.65 22.51 6.03
C LYS A 99 1.90 21.33 5.41
N PHE A 100 0.82 21.61 4.68
CA PHE A 100 0.04 20.57 3.98
C PHE A 100 0.82 19.91 2.84
N THR A 101 1.54 20.71 2.04
CA THR A 101 2.40 20.19 0.96
C THR A 101 3.49 19.28 1.52
N LEU A 102 4.04 19.58 2.70
CA LEU A 102 5.03 18.72 3.35
C LEU A 102 4.45 17.31 3.60
N THR A 103 3.25 17.23 4.18
CA THR A 103 2.56 15.96 4.40
C THR A 103 2.40 15.16 3.10
N ILE A 104 1.97 15.82 2.01
CA ILE A 104 1.82 15.19 0.70
C ILE A 104 3.17 14.68 0.17
N VAL A 105 4.23 15.47 0.26
CA VAL A 105 5.56 15.09 -0.22
C VAL A 105 6.08 13.85 0.51
N TYR A 106 5.93 13.78 1.84
CA TYR A 106 6.32 12.60 2.61
C TYR A 106 5.45 11.38 2.28
N PHE A 107 4.17 11.59 2.00
CA PHE A 107 3.26 10.54 1.53
C PHE A 107 3.72 9.93 0.20
N ILE A 108 3.97 10.79 -0.78
CA ILE A 108 4.43 10.38 -2.11
C ILE A 108 5.80 9.71 -2.01
N ALA A 109 6.73 10.30 -1.24
CA ALA A 109 8.05 9.72 -1.02
C ALA A 109 7.97 8.33 -0.37
N PHE A 110 7.08 8.14 0.60
CA PHE A 110 6.82 6.83 1.21
C PHE A 110 6.29 5.83 0.18
N ILE A 111 5.25 6.18 -0.60
CA ILE A 111 4.66 5.29 -1.61
C ILE A 111 5.71 4.86 -2.63
N ILE A 112 6.50 5.81 -3.17
CA ILE A 112 7.54 5.53 -4.15
C ILE A 112 8.62 4.63 -3.54
N SER A 113 9.16 5.00 -2.38
CA SER A 113 10.23 4.23 -1.74
C SER A 113 9.77 2.82 -1.38
N TYR A 114 8.59 2.66 -0.77
CA TYR A 114 8.04 1.36 -0.42
C TYR A 114 7.82 0.47 -1.65
N THR A 115 7.23 1.01 -2.71
CA THR A 115 7.00 0.27 -3.97
C THR A 115 8.32 -0.19 -4.58
N LEU A 116 9.34 0.68 -4.62
CA LEU A 116 10.66 0.32 -5.12
C LEU A 116 11.32 -0.76 -4.27
N PHE A 117 11.29 -0.64 -2.95
CA PHE A 117 11.87 -1.64 -2.05
C PHE A 117 11.19 -3.00 -2.19
N PHE A 118 9.85 -3.02 -2.26
CA PHE A 118 9.11 -4.25 -2.47
C PHE A 118 9.49 -4.89 -3.80
N GLN A 119 9.54 -4.11 -4.89
CA GLN A 119 9.92 -4.62 -6.21
C GLN A 119 11.32 -5.22 -6.22
N ILE A 120 12.29 -4.55 -5.57
CA ILE A 120 13.67 -5.04 -5.46
C ILE A 120 13.69 -6.35 -4.67
N ALA A 121 13.01 -6.40 -3.52
CA ALA A 121 12.94 -7.60 -2.67
C ALA A 121 12.27 -8.77 -3.40
N GLU A 122 11.14 -8.52 -4.07
CA GLU A 122 10.44 -9.52 -4.88
C GLU A 122 11.33 -10.04 -6.00
N THR A 123 11.96 -9.15 -6.76
CA THR A 123 12.84 -9.55 -7.87
C THR A 123 14.01 -10.42 -7.39
N LEU A 124 14.64 -10.06 -6.27
CA LEU A 124 15.74 -10.83 -5.69
C LEU A 124 15.27 -12.23 -5.25
N ILE A 125 14.17 -12.30 -4.50
CA ILE A 125 13.64 -13.57 -3.98
C ILE A 125 13.16 -14.47 -5.12
N LEU A 126 12.44 -13.93 -6.09
CA LEU A 126 11.98 -14.69 -7.26
C LEU A 126 13.16 -15.17 -8.11
N ARG A 127 14.24 -14.40 -8.22
CA ARG A 127 15.46 -14.85 -8.91
C ARG A 127 16.10 -16.05 -8.21
N ILE A 128 16.15 -16.04 -6.88
CA ILE A 128 16.65 -17.17 -6.08
C ILE A 128 15.72 -18.38 -6.19
N ALA A 129 14.40 -18.17 -6.21
CA ALA A 129 13.42 -19.24 -6.40
C ALA A 129 13.55 -19.87 -7.79
N ASN A 130 13.66 -19.04 -8.83
CA ASN A 130 13.80 -19.47 -10.22
C ASN A 130 15.08 -20.28 -10.47
N SER A 131 16.18 -20.02 -9.76
CA SER A 131 17.41 -20.82 -9.90
C SER A 131 17.27 -22.25 -9.35
N ARG A 132 16.19 -22.54 -8.62
CA ARG A 132 15.88 -23.89 -8.11
C ARG A 132 14.89 -24.65 -9.00
N LEU A 133 14.27 -23.96 -9.95
CA LEU A 133 13.32 -24.57 -10.88
C LEU A 133 14.04 -25.18 -12.08
N PRO A 134 13.50 -26.25 -12.69
CA PRO A 134 14.04 -26.81 -13.92
C PRO A 134 13.98 -25.78 -15.06
N ALA A 135 15.03 -25.74 -15.90
CA ALA A 135 15.21 -24.74 -16.96
C ALA A 135 14.11 -24.75 -18.04
N SER A 136 13.34 -25.83 -18.14
CA SER A 136 12.20 -25.98 -19.08
C SER A 136 10.84 -25.59 -18.48
N GLY A 137 10.80 -25.16 -17.21
CA GLY A 137 9.55 -24.85 -16.50
C GLY A 137 9.12 -23.38 -16.59
N ASN A 138 7.89 -23.11 -16.14
CA ASN A 138 7.40 -21.75 -15.95
C ASN A 138 8.23 -21.03 -14.87
N LEU A 139 8.68 -19.82 -15.16
CA LEU A 139 9.45 -18.99 -14.24
C LEU A 139 8.56 -17.95 -13.57
N TYR A 140 8.83 -17.66 -12.31
CA TYR A 140 8.20 -16.55 -11.62
C TYR A 140 8.65 -15.22 -12.20
N ARG A 141 7.71 -14.29 -12.37
CA ARG A 141 7.97 -12.92 -12.81
C ARG A 141 7.38 -11.94 -11.79
N PRO A 142 8.11 -10.88 -11.42
CA PRO A 142 7.57 -9.85 -10.54
C PRO A 142 6.37 -9.17 -11.23
N GLN A 143 5.32 -8.86 -10.47
CA GLN A 143 4.06 -8.34 -11.03
C GLN A 143 3.86 -6.84 -10.84
N ILE A 144 4.53 -6.21 -9.89
CA ILE A 144 4.21 -4.82 -9.48
C ILE A 144 4.70 -3.80 -10.52
N ILE A 145 5.92 -3.96 -11.04
CA ILE A 145 6.45 -3.11 -12.11
C ILE A 145 6.73 -3.99 -13.34
N GLN A 146 5.67 -4.35 -14.07
CA GLN A 146 5.80 -4.92 -15.40
C GLN A 146 5.73 -3.80 -16.45
N LEU A 147 6.89 -3.35 -16.92
CA LEU A 147 6.98 -2.24 -17.88
C LEU A 147 6.41 -2.56 -19.28
N ASN A 148 6.20 -3.82 -19.65
CA ASN A 148 6.08 -4.18 -21.07
C ASN A 148 4.70 -4.64 -21.58
N GLU A 149 3.75 -5.13 -20.78
CA GLU A 149 2.57 -5.79 -21.41
C GLU A 149 1.19 -5.51 -20.77
N ARG A 150 1.07 -4.94 -19.57
CA ARG A 150 -0.24 -4.64 -18.94
C ARG A 150 -0.27 -3.34 -18.16
N VAL A 151 -0.51 -2.24 -18.87
CA VAL A 151 -0.79 -0.91 -18.29
C VAL A 151 -1.93 -0.97 -17.25
N SER A 152 -2.87 -1.91 -17.43
CA SER A 152 -4.00 -2.12 -16.52
C SER A 152 -3.59 -2.56 -15.11
N ASP A 153 -2.53 -3.36 -14.95
CA ASP A 153 -2.15 -3.90 -13.64
C ASP A 153 -1.38 -2.87 -12.81
N MET A 154 -0.51 -2.07 -13.44
CA MET A 154 0.14 -0.94 -12.78
C MET A 154 -0.86 0.14 -12.37
N ALA A 155 -1.84 0.45 -13.23
CA ALA A 155 -2.92 1.39 -12.92
C ALA A 155 -3.77 0.91 -11.73
N ARG A 156 -4.06 -0.39 -11.63
CA ARG A 156 -4.78 -0.98 -10.48
C ARG A 156 -4.01 -0.82 -9.18
N VAL A 157 -2.71 -1.11 -9.18
CA VAL A 157 -1.85 -0.95 -7.99
C VAL A 157 -1.75 0.52 -7.58
N ALA A 158 -1.53 1.43 -8.54
CA ALA A 158 -1.49 2.87 -8.29
C ALA A 158 -2.82 3.41 -7.74
N TYR A 159 -3.94 2.99 -8.32
CA TYR A 159 -5.27 3.35 -7.84
C TYR A 159 -5.53 2.83 -6.43
N GLY A 160 -5.18 1.56 -6.15
CA GLY A 160 -5.27 0.98 -4.81
C GLY A 160 -4.49 1.78 -3.78
N LEU A 161 -3.22 2.09 -4.07
CA LEU A 161 -2.37 2.90 -3.21
C LEU A 161 -2.94 4.30 -2.96
N LEU A 162 -3.50 4.96 -4.00
CA LEU A 162 -4.14 6.26 -3.86
C LEU A 162 -5.40 6.20 -2.99
N MET A 163 -6.26 5.21 -3.19
CA MET A 163 -7.46 5.03 -2.37
C MET A 163 -7.09 4.78 -0.91
N ILE A 164 -6.08 3.94 -0.67
CA ILE A 164 -5.54 3.68 0.67
C ILE A 164 -4.98 4.96 1.30
N ALA A 165 -4.26 5.80 0.53
CA ALA A 165 -3.75 7.07 1.01
C ALA A 165 -4.86 8.05 1.37
N VAL A 166 -5.91 8.15 0.53
CA VAL A 166 -7.08 9.00 0.81
C VAL A 166 -7.79 8.53 2.07
N VAL A 167 -8.08 7.23 2.19
CA VAL A 167 -8.74 6.68 3.38
C VAL A 167 -7.88 6.84 4.62
N GLY A 168 -6.57 6.57 4.53
CA GLY A 168 -5.62 6.75 5.63
C GLY A 168 -5.56 8.19 6.13
N LEU A 169 -5.45 9.16 5.22
CA LEU A 169 -5.45 10.58 5.56
C LEU A 169 -6.79 11.03 6.15
N LEU A 170 -7.91 10.65 5.52
CA LEU A 170 -9.25 11.05 5.96
C LEU A 170 -9.55 10.50 7.36
N SER A 171 -9.27 9.22 7.58
CA SER A 171 -9.49 8.56 8.86
C SER A 171 -8.63 9.14 9.98
N SER A 172 -7.39 9.56 9.67
CA SER A 172 -6.55 10.30 10.62
C SER A 172 -7.15 11.62 11.09
N PHE A 173 -7.97 12.31 10.28
CA PHE A 173 -8.66 13.53 10.69
C PHE A 173 -9.85 13.27 11.62
N TYR A 174 -10.57 12.16 11.42
CA TYR A 174 -11.79 11.86 12.17
C TYR A 174 -11.51 11.26 13.55
N PHE A 175 -10.45 10.46 13.71
CA PHE A 175 -10.15 9.82 14.99
C PHE A 175 -9.15 10.64 15.81
N ARG A 176 -9.55 11.09 16.99
CA ARG A 176 -8.72 11.90 17.91
C ARG A 176 -7.80 11.05 18.81
N GLN A 177 -8.30 9.89 19.25
CA GLN A 177 -7.59 8.94 20.12
C GLN A 177 -7.73 7.51 19.56
N GLY A 178 -6.65 6.74 19.65
CA GLY A 178 -6.60 5.37 19.13
C GLY A 178 -6.64 5.31 17.60
N VAL A 179 -6.16 6.36 16.92
CA VAL A 179 -6.23 6.55 15.46
C VAL A 179 -5.70 5.33 14.71
N LEU A 180 -4.57 4.79 15.18
CA LEU A 180 -3.93 3.61 14.61
C LEU A 180 -4.86 2.39 14.65
N ILE A 181 -5.37 2.03 15.84
CA ILE A 181 -6.24 0.86 16.01
C ILE A 181 -7.54 1.06 15.22
N LYS A 182 -8.14 2.24 15.30
CA LYS A 182 -9.40 2.55 14.60
C LYS A 182 -9.23 2.57 13.09
N ASN A 183 -8.13 3.11 12.57
CA ASN A 183 -7.81 3.07 11.14
C ASN A 183 -7.56 1.64 10.69
N THR A 184 -6.74 0.88 11.41
CA THR A 184 -6.47 -0.52 11.08
C THR A 184 -7.77 -1.32 11.07
N VAL A 185 -8.62 -1.20 12.09
CA VAL A 185 -9.93 -1.89 12.14
C VAL A 185 -10.85 -1.42 11.03
N LEU A 186 -11.03 -0.11 10.83
CA LEU A 186 -11.91 0.44 9.79
C LEU A 186 -11.52 -0.06 8.42
N ILE A 187 -10.22 -0.11 8.15
CA ILE A 187 -9.72 -0.55 6.86
C ILE A 187 -9.77 -2.08 6.71
N PHE A 188 -9.43 -2.84 7.77
CA PHE A 188 -9.62 -4.29 7.82
C PHE A 188 -11.09 -4.70 7.73
N CYS A 189 -12.03 -3.83 8.09
CA CYS A 189 -13.45 -4.05 7.86
C CYS A 189 -13.87 -3.62 6.45
N LEU A 190 -13.38 -2.47 5.97
CA LEU A 190 -13.77 -1.92 4.67
C LEU A 190 -13.30 -2.78 3.51
N ILE A 191 -12.08 -3.34 3.53
CA ILE A 191 -11.58 -4.14 2.41
C ILE A 191 -12.36 -5.45 2.24
N PRO A 192 -12.40 -6.37 3.21
CA PRO A 192 -13.19 -7.59 3.08
C PRO A 192 -14.69 -7.30 3.03
N GLY A 193 -15.16 -6.26 3.74
CA GLY A 193 -16.56 -5.82 3.62
C GLY A 193 -16.90 -5.41 2.19
N SER A 194 -16.05 -4.63 1.53
CA SER A 194 -16.26 -4.24 0.14
C SER A 194 -16.05 -5.40 -0.83
N THR A 195 -15.18 -6.38 -0.57
CA THR A 195 -15.09 -7.58 -1.43
C THR A 195 -16.34 -8.44 -1.32
N ILE A 196 -16.89 -8.63 -0.11
CA ILE A 196 -18.14 -9.37 0.10
C ILE A 196 -19.31 -8.67 -0.59
N VAL A 197 -19.45 -7.35 -0.40
CA VAL A 197 -20.51 -6.55 -1.04
C VAL A 197 -20.35 -6.58 -2.55
N TYR A 198 -19.14 -6.44 -3.08
CA TYR A 198 -18.86 -6.51 -4.52
C TYR A 198 -19.22 -7.88 -5.09
N GLY A 199 -18.82 -8.97 -4.43
CA GLY A 199 -19.19 -10.33 -4.83
C GLY A 199 -20.70 -10.57 -4.81
N TYR A 200 -21.40 -10.07 -3.79
CA TYR A 200 -22.86 -10.13 -3.71
C TYR A 200 -23.53 -9.37 -4.86
N LEU A 201 -23.08 -8.15 -5.14
CA LEU A 201 -23.62 -7.33 -6.24
C LEU A 201 -23.42 -8.02 -7.60
N ILE A 202 -22.23 -8.56 -7.85
CA ILE A 202 -21.97 -9.29 -9.10
C ILE A 202 -22.87 -10.51 -9.23
N GLY A 203 -23.02 -11.31 -8.18
CA GLY A 203 -23.91 -12.46 -8.19
C GLY A 203 -25.37 -12.08 -8.46
N ALA A 204 -25.80 -10.91 -8.00
CA ALA A 204 -27.12 -10.36 -8.31
C ALA A 204 -27.27 -9.90 -9.77
N PHE A 205 -26.22 -9.35 -10.38
CA PHE A 205 -26.22 -8.92 -11.78
C PHE A 205 -26.09 -10.07 -12.79
N PHE A 206 -25.44 -11.18 -12.41
CA PHE A 206 -25.20 -12.35 -13.28
C PHE A 206 -25.79 -13.64 -12.72
N PRO A 207 -27.13 -13.74 -12.62
CA PRO A 207 -27.77 -14.94 -12.10
C PRO A 207 -27.47 -16.16 -12.99
N GLY A 208 -26.94 -17.24 -12.40
CA GLY A 208 -26.65 -18.50 -13.10
C GLY A 208 -25.23 -18.64 -13.66
N LEU A 209 -24.38 -17.63 -13.48
CA LEU A 209 -22.95 -17.69 -13.84
C LEU A 209 -22.10 -17.73 -12.57
N GLU A 210 -21.00 -18.47 -12.61
CA GLU A 210 -19.97 -18.44 -11.55
C GLU A 210 -18.98 -17.32 -11.86
N THR A 211 -18.90 -16.36 -10.94
CA THR A 211 -18.00 -15.22 -11.08
C THR A 211 -16.85 -15.37 -10.11
N HIS A 212 -15.64 -15.58 -10.64
CA HIS A 212 -14.43 -15.56 -9.84
C HIS A 212 -13.81 -14.17 -9.90
N THR A 213 -13.82 -13.50 -8.75
CA THR A 213 -13.10 -12.25 -8.54
C THR A 213 -12.01 -12.48 -7.52
N SER A 214 -10.75 -12.28 -7.90
CA SER A 214 -9.64 -12.41 -6.96
C SER A 214 -9.50 -11.19 -6.04
N ASN A 215 -10.01 -10.02 -6.44
CA ASN A 215 -9.92 -8.76 -5.70
C ASN A 215 -10.98 -7.76 -6.18
N LEU A 216 -11.28 -6.75 -5.36
CA LEU A 216 -11.93 -5.52 -5.82
C LEU A 216 -11.10 -4.95 -6.98
N PHE A 217 -11.76 -4.69 -8.11
CA PHE A 217 -11.15 -4.16 -9.34
C PHE A 217 -10.20 -5.12 -10.10
N GLY A 218 -10.14 -6.39 -9.70
CA GLY A 218 -9.49 -7.45 -10.48
C GLY A 218 -10.25 -7.77 -11.78
N GLY A 219 -9.62 -8.53 -12.67
CA GLY A 219 -10.35 -9.12 -13.80
C GLY A 219 -11.44 -10.05 -13.28
N MET A 220 -12.67 -9.86 -13.76
CA MET A 220 -13.79 -10.73 -13.45
C MET A 220 -13.81 -11.85 -14.48
N TYR A 221 -13.69 -13.09 -14.02
CA TYR A 221 -13.90 -14.26 -14.86
C TYR A 221 -15.32 -14.77 -14.61
N VAL A 222 -16.11 -14.81 -15.68
CA VAL A 222 -17.50 -15.24 -15.64
C VAL A 222 -17.59 -16.53 -16.42
N HIS A 223 -17.96 -17.62 -15.74
CA HIS A 223 -18.10 -18.94 -16.34
C HIS A 223 -19.53 -19.47 -16.17
N PRO A 224 -20.02 -20.31 -17.09
CA PRO A 224 -21.26 -21.05 -16.89
C PRO A 224 -21.13 -21.98 -15.67
N LYS A 225 -22.15 -22.00 -14.82
CA LYS A 225 -22.20 -22.82 -13.62
C LYS A 225 -22.20 -24.31 -14.01
N GLY A 226 -21.09 -25.03 -13.76
CA GLY A 226 -20.97 -26.48 -13.98
C GLY A 226 -19.82 -26.96 -14.87
N GLU A 227 -19.00 -26.10 -15.48
CA GLU A 227 -17.87 -26.52 -16.33
C GLU A 227 -16.59 -26.95 -15.56
N TYR A 228 -16.55 -26.77 -14.23
CA TYR A 228 -15.36 -27.07 -13.41
C TYR A 228 -15.08 -28.56 -13.17
N ALA A 229 -15.92 -29.47 -13.65
CA ALA A 229 -15.72 -30.91 -13.39
C ALA A 229 -14.63 -31.56 -14.26
N ASN A 230 -14.17 -30.91 -15.34
CA ASN A 230 -13.37 -31.57 -16.39
C ASN A 230 -12.10 -30.82 -16.84
N ALA A 231 -11.63 -29.80 -16.12
CA ALA A 231 -10.42 -29.03 -16.47
C ALA A 231 -9.31 -29.16 -15.42
#